data_AF-A0A3B0CFV7-F1
#
_entry.id   AF-A0A3B0CFV7-F1
#
_cell.length_a   1.000
_cell.length_b   1.000
_cell.length_c   1.000
_cell.angle_alpha   90.00
_cell.angle_beta   90.00
_cell.angle_gamma   90.00
#
_symmetry.space_group_name_H-M   'P 1'
#
loop_
_entity.id
_entity.type
_entity.pdbx_description
1 polymer ?
#
loop_
_entity_poly.entity_id
_entity_poly.type
_entity_poly.pdbx_seq_one_letter_code
_entity_poly.pdbx_strand_id
1 'polypeptide(L)' 'MDFVGNCSKCQTAVYCKGGFLDGVTEHHVLYCHSCFAAVLKEREQAATASGQGDPQAQRDPACNE' A
#
# COMPACT_ATOMS: atom_id res chain seq x y z
N MET A 1 9.72 26.94 -6.76
CA MET A 1 8.86 25.74 -6.66
C MET A 1 8.71 25.25 -8.08
N ASP A 2 9.14 24.03 -8.33
CA ASP A 2 9.19 23.48 -9.68
C ASP A 2 8.10 22.44 -9.83
N PHE A 3 7.26 22.58 -10.85
CA PHE A 3 6.20 21.61 -11.11
C PHE A 3 6.82 20.32 -11.63
N VAL A 4 6.45 19.20 -11.02
CA VAL A 4 6.96 17.87 -11.38
C VAL A 4 5.95 17.10 -12.21
N GLY A 5 4.67 17.16 -11.82
CA GLY A 5 3.61 16.41 -12.46
C GLY A 5 2.37 16.34 -11.57
N ASN A 6 1.39 15.52 -11.99
CA ASN A 6 0.16 15.32 -11.25
C ASN A 6 0.15 13.94 -10.56
N CYS A 7 -0.43 13.88 -9.37
CA CYS A 7 -0.69 12.62 -8.68
C CYS A 7 -1.57 11.71 -9.55
N SER A 8 -1.16 10.47 -9.74
CA SER A 8 -1.86 9.52 -10.62
C SER A 8 -3.23 9.06 -10.06
N LYS A 9 -3.50 9.33 -8.78
CA LYS A 9 -4.76 8.94 -8.11
C LYS A 9 -5.77 10.10 -8.02
N CYS A 10 -5.34 11.27 -7.54
CA CYS A 10 -6.22 12.41 -7.28
C CYS A 10 -5.99 13.60 -8.23
N GLN A 11 -5.04 13.50 -9.16
CA GLN A 11 -4.64 14.54 -10.10
C GLN A 11 -4.16 15.86 -9.50
N THR A 12 -3.90 15.90 -8.19
CA THR A 12 -3.30 17.07 -7.53
C THR A 12 -1.89 17.32 -8.05
N ALA A 13 -1.57 18.58 -8.30
CA ALA A 13 -0.24 19.00 -8.73
C ALA A 13 0.81 18.75 -7.63
N VAL A 14 1.91 18.12 -8.01
CA VAL A 14 3.06 17.82 -7.16
C VAL A 14 4.23 18.69 -7.58
N TYR A 15 4.90 19.26 -6.59
CA TYR A 15 5.96 20.24 -6.79
C TYR A 15 7.25 19.81 -6.08
N CYS A 16 8.38 20.25 -6.58
CA CYS A 16 9.64 20.28 -5.85
C CYS A 16 9.74 21.60 -5.06
N LYS A 17 10.00 21.49 -3.76
CA LYS A 17 10.19 22.61 -2.83
C LYS A 17 11.62 22.53 -2.28
N GLY A 18 12.49 23.40 -2.79
CA GLY A 18 13.88 23.51 -2.29
C GLY A 18 14.71 22.23 -2.48
N GLY A 19 14.51 21.51 -3.60
CA GLY A 19 15.19 20.25 -3.89
C GLY A 19 14.53 19.00 -3.31
N PHE A 20 13.44 19.14 -2.53
CA PHE A 20 12.66 18.03 -2.02
C PHE A 20 11.34 17.87 -2.79
N LEU A 21 11.02 16.64 -3.19
CA LEU A 21 9.76 16.30 -3.85
C LEU A 21 8.63 16.30 -2.81
N ASP A 22 7.57 17.09 -3.05
CA ASP A 22 6.35 17.14 -2.24
C ASP A 22 5.38 15.99 -2.61
N GLY A 23 5.93 14.78 -2.70
CA GLY A 23 5.26 13.58 -3.17
C GLY A 23 6.20 12.38 -3.15
N VAL A 24 5.73 11.26 -3.69
CA VAL A 24 6.48 10.01 -3.76
C VAL A 24 6.39 9.44 -5.17
N THR A 25 7.52 9.00 -5.71
CA THR A 25 7.58 8.32 -6.99
C THR A 25 7.87 6.84 -6.76
N GLU A 26 6.98 5.96 -7.22
CA GLU A 26 7.12 4.52 -7.02
C GLU A 26 6.75 3.79 -8.32
N HIS A 27 7.61 2.86 -8.78
CA HIS A 27 7.44 2.15 -10.07
C HIS A 27 7.15 3.11 -11.25
N HIS A 28 7.83 4.27 -11.29
CA HIS A 28 7.60 5.34 -12.27
C HIS A 28 6.22 6.01 -12.21
N VAL A 29 5.44 5.79 -11.15
CA VAL A 29 4.16 6.44 -10.90
C VAL A 29 4.32 7.52 -9.82
N LEU A 30 3.82 8.72 -10.11
CA LEU A 30 3.86 9.85 -9.18
C LEU A 30 2.61 9.87 -8.30
N TYR A 31 2.81 9.95 -6.98
CA TYR A 31 1.76 10.03 -5.98
C TYR A 31 1.97 11.23 -5.05
N CYS A 32 0.89 11.85 -4.60
CA CYS A 32 0.95 12.73 -3.44
C CYS A 32 1.06 11.89 -2.15
N HIS A 33 1.51 12.51 -1.05
CA HIS A 33 1.71 11.81 0.22
C HIS A 33 0.44 11.09 0.73
N SER A 34 -0.72 11.72 0.60
CA SER A 34 -2.00 11.14 1.03
C SER A 34 -2.37 9.89 0.23
N CYS A 35 -2.23 9.94 -1.10
CA CYS A 35 -2.53 8.79 -1.95
C CYS A 35 -1.51 7.67 -1.77
N PHE A 36 -0.22 8.01 -1.62
CA PHE A 36 0.81 7.01 -1.37
C PHE A 36 0.60 6.28 -0.04
N ALA A 37 0.20 7.01 1.02
CA ALA A 37 -0.13 6.40 2.31
C ALA A 37 -1.30 5.40 2.23
N ALA A 38 -2.31 5.67 1.37
CA ALA A 38 -3.40 4.72 1.12
C ALA A 38 -2.89 3.45 0.42
N VAL A 39 -2.06 3.61 -0.62
CA VAL A 39 -1.45 2.49 -1.36
C VAL A 39 -0.60 1.61 -0.44
N LEU A 40 0.17 2.20 0.47
CA LEU A 40 0.95 1.46 1.46
C LEU A 40 0.07 0.62 2.39
N LYS A 41 -1.04 1.19 2.89
CA LYS A 41 -2.01 0.46 3.73
C LYS A 41 -2.65 -0.70 3.00
N GLU A 42 -3.05 -0.51 1.74
CA GLU A 42 -3.61 -1.58 0.90
C GLU A 42 -2.61 -2.73 0.69
N ARG A 43 -1.32 -2.40 0.51
CA ARG A 43 -0.25 -3.39 0.32
C ARG A 43 0.13 -4.13 1.58
N GLU A 44 0.17 -3.45 2.73
CA GLU A 44 0.42 -4.08 4.02
C GLU A 44 -0.66 -5.12 4.33
N GLN A 45 -1.92 -4.81 4.02
CA GLN A 45 -3.03 -5.76 4.14
C GLN A 45 -2.93 -6.93 3.14
N ALA A 46 -2.45 -6.69 1.92
CA ALA A 46 -2.21 -7.76 0.94
C ALA A 46 -1.06 -8.70 1.36
N ALA A 47 -0.03 -8.18 2.04
CA ALA A 47 1.05 -9.00 2.59
C ALA A 47 0.58 -9.88 3.78
N THR A 48 -0.44 -9.45 4.51
CA THR A 48 -1.06 -10.24 5.60
C THR A 48 -2.11 -11.24 5.14
N ALA A 49 -2.47 -11.26 3.85
CA ALA A 49 -3.45 -12.19 3.29
C ALA A 49 -2.88 -13.59 2.94
N SER A 50 -1.63 -13.88 3.32
CA SER A 50 -1.02 -15.22 3.23
C SER A 50 -1.09 -16.00 4.55
N GLY A 51 -1.88 -15.54 5.52
CA GLY A 51 -1.95 -16.14 6.86
C GLY A 51 -3.32 -15.98 7.52
N GLN A 52 -4.39 -16.38 6.84
CA GLN A 52 -5.63 -16.71 7.56
C GLN A 52 -5.46 -18.08 8.21
N GLY A 53 -5.10 -18.05 9.48
CA GLY A 53 -5.34 -19.15 10.39
C GLY A 53 -6.84 -19.37 10.53
N ASP A 54 -7.23 -20.63 10.56
CA ASP A 54 -8.54 -21.06 11.03
C ASP A 54 -8.31 -21.87 12.31
N PRO A 55 -8.64 -21.35 13.50
CA PRO A 55 -8.75 -22.17 14.70
C PRO A 55 -10.13 -22.82 14.77
N GLN A 56 -10.58 -23.54 13.72
CA GLN A 56 -11.67 -24.49 13.89
C GLN A 56 -11.17 -25.71 14.64
N ALA A 57 -11.48 -25.70 15.93
CA ALA A 57 -11.56 -26.88 16.75
C ALA A 57 -12.42 -27.96 16.06
N GLN A 58 -11.77 -28.98 15.50
CA GLN A 58 -12.33 -30.33 15.38
C GLN A 58 -11.26 -31.32 15.78
N ARG A 59 -11.29 -31.77 17.03
CA ARG A 59 -10.75 -33.08 17.38
C ARG A 59 -11.65 -34.10 16.69
N ASP A 60 -11.15 -34.74 15.64
CA ASP A 60 -11.79 -35.91 15.06
C ASP A 60 -11.19 -37.17 15.70
N PRO A 61 -11.96 -37.95 16.48
CA PRO A 61 -11.47 -39.16 17.14
C PRO A 61 -11.30 -40.37 16.20
N ALA A 62 -11.52 -40.25 14.89
CA ALA A 62 -11.48 -41.38 13.97
C ALA A 62 -10.06 -41.80 13.52
N CYS A 63 -9.04 -40.96 13.68
CA CYS A 63 -7.66 -41.31 13.28
C CYS A 63 -6.85 -41.91 14.44
N ASN A 64 -7.34 -43.02 14.98
CA ASN A 64 -6.54 -43.92 15.80
C ASN A 64 -6.69 -45.33 15.21
N GLU A 65 -5.79 -45.67 14.29
CA GLU A 65 -5.51 -47.04 13.88
C GLU A 65 -4.01 -47.32 14.04
#